data_AF-A0A5B7ANT1-F1
#
_entry.id   AF-A0A5B7ANT1-F1
#
_cell.length_a   1.000
_cell.length_b   1.000
_cell.length_c   1.000
_cell.angle_alpha   90.00
_cell.angle_beta   90.00
_cell.angle_gamma   90.00
#
_symmetry.space_group_name_H-M   'P 1'
#
loop_
_entity.id
_entity.type
_entity.pdbx_description
1 polymer ?
#
loop_
_entity_poly.entity_id
_entity_poly.type
_entity_poly.pdbx_seq_one_letter_code
_entity_poly.pdbx_strand_id
1 'polypeptide(L)'
;MGFSVCIFTSLFIFPMWASDELHYSVASKFENLACCIEGCLEEYFRIIEEKENQPVANFNSCKSVLHSKSNEESMANFARWEPWHGKFGLSYPWDKYLQIGEVLRELAATILSLKGCLRSPRQPSSSLRQSIKEPCEMVGSSLAWTLKELGESTKNMKRCRPKASIAPKLQSMKLELSLVTSPSKLGRQGNGEGLAISSFVFS
;
A
#
# COMPACT_ATOMS: atom_id res chain seq x y z
N MET A 1 -19.90 -36.64 -22.64
CA MET A 1 -18.54 -37.18 -22.44
C MET A 1 -17.51 -36.07 -22.27
N GLY A 2 -17.31 -35.15 -23.24
CA GLY A 2 -16.27 -34.10 -23.16
C GLY A 2 -16.35 -33.15 -21.95
N PHE A 3 -17.55 -32.68 -21.56
CA PHE A 3 -17.74 -31.84 -20.36
C PHE A 3 -17.31 -32.54 -19.07
N SER A 4 -17.70 -33.81 -18.92
CA SER A 4 -17.33 -34.62 -17.75
C SER A 4 -15.83 -34.90 -17.71
N VAL A 5 -15.20 -35.20 -18.86
CA VAL A 5 -13.75 -35.41 -18.94
C VAL A 5 -13.00 -34.11 -18.61
N CYS A 6 -13.45 -32.97 -19.13
CA CYS A 6 -12.88 -31.65 -18.82
C CYS A 6 -12.91 -31.36 -17.31
N ILE A 7 -14.08 -31.49 -16.67
CA ILE A 7 -14.24 -31.30 -15.22
C ILE A 7 -13.31 -32.24 -14.44
N PHE A 8 -13.27 -33.53 -14.82
CA PHE A 8 -12.39 -34.50 -14.16
C PHE A 8 -10.92 -34.12 -14.31
N THR A 9 -10.47 -33.74 -15.50
CA THR A 9 -9.07 -33.35 -15.71
C THR A 9 -8.69 -32.08 -14.93
N SER A 10 -9.59 -31.09 -14.86
CA SER A 10 -9.38 -29.83 -14.13
C SER A 10 -9.37 -30.01 -12.61
N LEU A 11 -10.12 -30.98 -12.07
CA LEU A 11 -10.17 -31.24 -10.63
C LEU A 11 -9.06 -32.19 -10.15
N PHE A 12 -8.63 -33.16 -10.97
CA PHE A 12 -7.80 -34.27 -10.51
C PHE A 12 -6.36 -34.29 -11.03
N ILE A 13 -6.04 -33.62 -12.15
CA ILE A 13 -4.70 -33.71 -12.75
C ILE A 13 -3.83 -32.50 -12.36
N PHE A 14 -4.39 -31.29 -12.38
CA PHE A 14 -3.75 -30.06 -11.88
C PHE A 14 -4.81 -29.04 -11.44
N PRO A 15 -5.34 -29.14 -10.22
CA PRO A 15 -6.32 -28.17 -9.76
C PRO A 15 -5.65 -26.79 -9.60
N MET A 16 -6.18 -25.81 -10.33
CA MET A 16 -5.89 -24.39 -10.11
C MET A 16 -6.91 -23.86 -9.09
N TRP A 17 -6.45 -23.61 -7.86
CA TRP A 17 -7.30 -23.13 -6.78
C TRP A 17 -7.37 -21.61 -6.75
N ALA A 18 -8.58 -21.06 -6.75
CA ALA A 18 -8.83 -19.64 -6.59
C ALA A 18 -8.42 -19.15 -5.20
N SER A 19 -8.43 -20.01 -4.18
CA SER A 19 -7.94 -19.67 -2.84
C SER A 19 -6.46 -19.34 -2.82
N ASP A 20 -5.63 -20.12 -3.53
CA ASP A 20 -4.19 -19.92 -3.62
C ASP A 20 -3.90 -18.62 -4.39
N GLU A 21 -4.64 -18.38 -5.48
CA GLU A 21 -4.51 -17.16 -6.27
C GLU A 21 -4.91 -15.92 -5.49
N LEU A 22 -6.03 -15.96 -4.76
CA LEU A 22 -6.46 -14.87 -3.87
C LEU A 22 -5.40 -14.61 -2.79
N HIS A 23 -4.90 -15.67 -2.17
CA HIS A 23 -3.90 -15.56 -1.12
C HIS A 23 -2.60 -14.93 -1.60
N TYR A 24 -2.07 -15.42 -2.72
CA TYR A 24 -0.88 -14.87 -3.36
C TYR A 24 -1.10 -13.41 -3.81
N SER A 25 -2.26 -13.12 -4.41
CA SER A 25 -2.64 -11.78 -4.84
C SER A 25 -2.63 -10.80 -3.68
N VAL A 26 -3.31 -11.10 -2.56
CA VAL A 26 -3.33 -10.25 -1.37
C VAL A 26 -1.92 -10.08 -0.78
N ALA A 27 -1.13 -11.15 -0.68
CA ALA A 27 0.24 -11.08 -0.17
C ALA A 27 1.14 -10.17 -1.03
N SER A 28 1.04 -10.28 -2.36
CA SER A 28 1.85 -9.49 -3.30
C SER A 28 1.52 -7.99 -3.27
N LYS A 29 0.30 -7.61 -2.89
CA LYS A 29 -0.12 -6.20 -2.81
C LYS A 29 0.63 -5.43 -1.76
N PHE A 30 0.99 -6.06 -0.64
CA PHE A 30 1.81 -5.42 0.38
C PHE A 30 3.16 -4.97 -0.18
N GLU A 31 3.83 -5.86 -0.91
CA GLU A 31 5.10 -5.55 -1.59
C GLU A 31 4.92 -4.42 -2.60
N ASN A 32 3.88 -4.52 -3.43
CA ASN A 32 3.54 -3.51 -4.42
C ASN A 32 3.36 -2.13 -3.79
N LEU A 33 2.66 -2.03 -2.67
CA LEU A 33 2.45 -0.77 -1.97
C LEU A 33 3.71 -0.26 -1.26
N ALA A 34 4.53 -1.15 -0.71
CA ALA A 34 5.82 -0.79 -0.13
C ALA A 34 6.73 -0.12 -1.16
N CYS A 35 6.88 -0.74 -2.33
CA CYS A 35 7.63 -0.18 -3.45
C CYS A 35 7.04 1.15 -3.95
N CYS A 36 5.71 1.31 -3.90
CA CYS A 36 5.08 2.58 -4.28
C CYS A 36 5.35 3.71 -3.28
N ILE A 37 5.45 3.40 -1.99
CA ILE A 37 5.82 4.38 -0.95
C ILE A 37 7.27 4.81 -1.13
N GLU A 38 8.18 3.85 -1.30
CA GLU A 38 9.60 4.11 -1.54
C GLU A 38 9.79 4.96 -2.80
N GLY A 39 9.18 4.56 -3.92
CA GLY A 39 9.24 5.31 -5.17
C GLY A 39 8.58 6.70 -5.11
N CYS A 40 7.53 6.86 -4.28
CA CYS A 40 6.90 8.17 -4.08
C CYS A 40 7.81 9.15 -3.36
N LEU A 41 8.54 8.69 -2.34
CA LEU A 41 9.49 9.52 -1.60
C LEU A 41 10.72 9.84 -2.43
N GLU A 42 11.22 8.87 -3.19
CA GLU A 42 12.32 9.09 -4.12
C GLU A 42 11.95 10.13 -5.20
N GLU A 43 10.77 10.01 -5.83
CA GLU A 43 10.30 11.02 -6.80
C GLU A 43 10.14 12.40 -6.13
N TYR A 44 9.67 12.46 -4.88
CA TYR A 44 9.50 13.71 -4.13
C TYR A 44 10.82 14.44 -3.87
N PHE A 45 11.81 13.73 -3.33
CA PHE A 45 13.07 14.34 -2.93
C PHE A 45 14.02 14.56 -4.11
N ARG A 46 13.90 13.78 -5.19
CA ARG A 46 14.66 14.01 -6.42
C ARG A 46 14.31 15.32 -7.12
N ILE A 47 13.06 15.79 -7.03
CA ILE A 47 12.64 17.12 -7.53
C ILE A 47 13.44 18.27 -6.88
N ILE A 48 14.03 18.03 -5.71
CA ILE A 48 14.90 19.00 -5.02
C ILE A 48 16.28 19.10 -5.68
N GLU A 49 16.78 17.99 -6.20
CA GLU A 49 18.17 17.85 -6.68
C GLU A 49 18.30 18.09 -8.19
N GLU A 50 17.32 17.67 -9.01
CA GLU A 50 17.37 17.84 -10.47
C GLU A 50 16.03 18.28 -11.07
N LYS A 51 16.10 19.30 -11.95
CA LYS A 51 14.97 19.92 -12.64
C LYS A 51 14.52 19.11 -13.88
N GLU A 52 14.54 17.78 -13.82
CA GLU A 52 14.35 16.93 -15.02
C GLU A 52 13.03 16.13 -15.05
N ASN A 53 12.40 16.16 -16.23
CA ASN A 53 11.01 15.82 -16.53
C ASN A 53 10.77 14.34 -16.86
N GLN A 54 11.34 13.39 -16.12
CA GLN A 54 11.04 11.96 -16.34
C GLN A 54 10.62 11.25 -15.06
N PRO A 55 9.41 10.67 -14.99
CA PRO A 55 8.95 9.95 -13.81
C PRO A 55 9.67 8.60 -13.69
N VAL A 56 10.53 8.46 -12.68
CA VAL A 56 11.25 7.21 -12.40
C VAL A 56 10.37 6.19 -11.67
N ALA A 57 9.45 6.65 -10.85
CA ALA A 57 8.58 5.77 -10.08
C ALA A 57 7.39 5.26 -10.92
N ASN A 58 7.38 3.94 -11.15
CA ASN A 58 6.28 3.24 -11.81
C ASN A 58 5.16 2.89 -10.81
N PHE A 59 4.11 3.71 -10.77
CA PHE A 59 2.94 3.49 -9.89
C PHE A 59 1.89 2.54 -10.48
N ASN A 60 2.20 1.83 -11.57
CA ASN A 60 1.26 0.87 -12.17
C ASN A 60 0.87 -0.24 -11.19
N SER A 61 1.78 -0.63 -10.29
CA SER A 61 1.48 -1.60 -9.23
C SER A 61 0.43 -1.06 -8.25
N CYS A 62 0.54 0.19 -7.80
CA CYS A 62 -0.48 0.87 -6.99
C CYS A 62 -1.85 0.92 -7.69
N LYS A 63 -1.85 1.28 -8.97
CA LYS A 63 -3.07 1.34 -9.80
C LYS A 63 -3.70 -0.05 -9.97
N SER A 64 -2.88 -1.08 -10.14
CA SER A 64 -3.34 -2.47 -10.17
C SER A 64 -4.01 -2.88 -8.85
N VAL A 65 -3.40 -2.52 -7.70
CA VAL A 65 -4.02 -2.72 -6.38
C VAL A 65 -5.37 -2.02 -6.31
N LEU A 66 -5.45 -0.75 -6.71
CA LEU A 66 -6.69 0.04 -6.65
C LEU A 66 -7.84 -0.60 -7.43
N HIS A 67 -7.58 -1.13 -8.63
CA HIS A 67 -8.61 -1.73 -9.49
C HIS A 67 -8.89 -3.21 -9.25
N SER A 68 -8.24 -3.83 -8.26
CA SER A 68 -8.29 -5.29 -8.06
C SER A 68 -9.57 -5.84 -7.42
N LYS A 69 -10.49 -4.99 -6.95
CA LYS A 69 -11.65 -5.37 -6.14
C LYS A 69 -12.51 -6.50 -6.74
N SER A 70 -12.92 -6.36 -8.00
CA SER A 70 -13.82 -7.34 -8.64
C SER A 70 -13.18 -8.72 -8.78
N ASN A 71 -11.86 -8.75 -9.03
CA ASN A 71 -11.12 -10.01 -9.13
C ASN A 71 -10.95 -10.67 -7.75
N GLU A 72 -10.73 -9.90 -6.69
CA GLU A 72 -10.69 -10.46 -5.34
C GLU A 72 -12.04 -11.04 -4.91
N GLU A 73 -13.13 -10.33 -5.19
CA GLU A 73 -14.49 -10.79 -4.89
C GLU A 73 -14.84 -12.06 -5.67
N SER A 74 -14.47 -12.15 -6.95
CA SER A 74 -14.68 -13.38 -7.73
C SER A 74 -13.87 -14.55 -7.18
N MET A 75 -12.56 -14.36 -6.92
CA MET A 75 -11.71 -15.41 -6.35
C MET A 75 -12.20 -15.87 -4.96
N ALA A 76 -12.63 -14.94 -4.10
CA ALA A 76 -13.18 -15.28 -2.78
C ALA A 76 -14.48 -16.07 -2.90
N ASN A 77 -15.34 -15.76 -3.89
CA ASN A 77 -16.55 -16.53 -4.14
C ASN A 77 -16.22 -17.95 -4.62
N PHE A 78 -15.25 -18.13 -5.52
CA PHE A 78 -14.83 -19.46 -5.96
C PHE A 78 -14.19 -20.25 -4.81
N ALA A 79 -13.32 -19.64 -4.02
CA ALA A 79 -12.63 -20.25 -2.89
C ALA A 79 -13.59 -20.78 -1.79
N ARG A 80 -14.81 -20.24 -1.68
CA ARG A 80 -15.84 -20.74 -0.75
C ARG A 80 -16.37 -22.12 -1.12
N TRP A 81 -16.29 -22.51 -2.40
CA TRP A 81 -16.79 -23.78 -2.91
C TRP A 81 -15.71 -24.85 -3.05
N GLU A 82 -14.47 -24.52 -2.72
CA GLU A 82 -13.37 -25.45 -2.84
C GLU A 82 -13.42 -26.51 -1.72
N PRO A 83 -13.07 -27.77 -2.04
CA PRO A 83 -12.85 -28.80 -1.03
C PRO A 83 -11.63 -28.42 -0.16
N TRP A 84 -11.42 -29.16 0.94
CA TRP A 84 -10.22 -28.98 1.74
C TRP A 84 -8.97 -29.21 0.89
N HIS A 85 -8.06 -28.22 0.85
CA HIS A 85 -6.74 -28.39 0.24
C HIS A 85 -5.65 -27.52 0.91
N GLY A 86 -4.39 -27.93 0.72
CA GLY A 86 -3.22 -27.18 1.19
C GLY A 86 -3.25 -26.84 2.68
N LYS A 87 -3.05 -25.56 3.00
CA LYS A 87 -3.16 -25.00 4.36
C LYS A 87 -4.53 -24.38 4.64
N PHE A 88 -5.45 -24.45 3.68
CA PHE A 88 -6.79 -23.92 3.81
C PHE A 88 -7.72 -25.02 4.32
N GLY A 89 -8.33 -24.78 5.48
CA GLY A 89 -9.34 -25.67 6.03
C GLY A 89 -10.72 -25.47 5.38
N LEU A 90 -11.66 -26.37 5.70
CA LEU A 90 -13.07 -26.17 5.37
C LEU A 90 -13.60 -24.89 6.04
N SER A 91 -14.43 -24.13 5.32
CA SER A 91 -15.02 -22.87 5.83
C SER A 91 -13.98 -21.82 6.27
N TYR A 92 -12.93 -21.64 5.46
CA TYR A 92 -11.92 -20.62 5.70
C TYR A 92 -12.51 -19.19 5.62
N PRO A 93 -12.05 -18.23 6.46
CA PRO A 93 -12.67 -16.91 6.57
C PRO A 93 -12.27 -15.95 5.43
N TRP A 94 -12.75 -16.21 4.22
CA TRP A 94 -12.45 -15.43 3.01
C TRP A 94 -12.82 -13.95 3.11
N ASP A 95 -13.83 -13.61 3.91
CA ASP A 95 -14.23 -12.21 4.16
C ASP A 95 -13.11 -11.37 4.77
N LYS A 96 -12.19 -11.99 5.51
CA LYS A 96 -11.01 -11.30 6.05
C LYS A 96 -10.02 -10.88 4.97
N TYR A 97 -9.90 -11.66 3.89
CA TYR A 97 -9.06 -11.30 2.75
C TYR A 97 -9.64 -10.08 2.03
N LEU A 98 -10.97 -10.03 1.88
CA LEU A 98 -11.66 -8.87 1.28
C LEU A 98 -11.49 -7.60 2.12
N GLN A 99 -11.60 -7.72 3.46
CA GLN A 99 -11.34 -6.60 4.38
C GLN A 99 -9.89 -6.09 4.29
N ILE A 100 -8.91 -7.00 4.20
CA ILE A 100 -7.51 -6.62 4.00
C ILE A 100 -7.33 -5.93 2.64
N GLY A 101 -7.92 -6.48 1.58
CA GLY A 101 -7.89 -5.89 0.24
C GLY A 101 -8.49 -4.48 0.20
N GLU A 102 -9.55 -4.22 0.97
CA GLU A 102 -10.15 -2.89 1.13
C GLU A 102 -9.17 -1.88 1.72
N VAL A 103 -8.56 -2.20 2.87
CA VAL A 103 -7.56 -1.33 3.51
C VAL A 103 -6.35 -1.09 2.59
N LEU A 104 -5.91 -2.11 1.84
CA LEU A 104 -4.82 -1.97 0.88
C LEU A 104 -5.20 -1.06 -0.30
N ARG A 105 -6.45 -1.10 -0.75
CA ARG A 105 -6.97 -0.20 -1.79
C ARG A 105 -7.08 1.24 -1.31
N GLU A 106 -7.48 1.46 -0.06
CA GLU A 106 -7.46 2.80 0.56
C GLU A 106 -6.03 3.35 0.60
N LEU A 107 -5.07 2.56 1.07
CA LEU A 107 -3.66 2.94 1.08
C LEU A 107 -3.14 3.25 -0.34
N ALA A 108 -3.54 2.44 -1.33
CA ALA A 108 -3.21 2.68 -2.73
C ALA A 108 -3.74 4.04 -3.23
N ALA A 109 -5.00 4.36 -2.90
CA ALA A 109 -5.61 5.63 -3.23
C ALA A 109 -4.88 6.80 -2.58
N THR A 110 -4.52 6.70 -1.29
CA THR A 110 -3.75 7.73 -0.58
C THR A 110 -2.38 7.97 -1.23
N ILE A 111 -1.66 6.91 -1.61
CA ILE A 111 -0.36 7.04 -2.28
C ILE A 111 -0.50 7.73 -3.65
N LEU A 112 -1.54 7.38 -4.42
CA LEU A 112 -1.81 8.00 -5.72
C LEU A 112 -2.22 9.46 -5.59
N SER A 113 -3.04 9.80 -4.58
CA SER A 113 -3.39 11.19 -4.26
C SER A 113 -2.15 11.99 -3.88
N LEU A 114 -1.29 11.43 -3.02
CA LEU A 114 -0.02 12.06 -2.63
C LEU A 114 0.82 12.35 -3.88
N LYS A 115 1.02 11.37 -4.76
CA LYS A 115 1.72 11.58 -6.04
C LYS A 115 1.14 12.75 -6.85
N GLY A 116 -0.19 12.87 -6.92
CA GLY A 116 -0.86 14.00 -7.56
C GLY A 116 -0.52 15.34 -6.92
N CYS A 117 -0.57 15.41 -5.58
CA CYS A 117 -0.16 16.58 -4.81
C CYS A 117 1.31 16.95 -5.04
N LEU A 118 2.20 15.94 -5.15
CA LEU A 118 3.62 16.14 -5.37
C LEU A 118 3.99 16.70 -6.75
N ARG A 119 3.10 16.61 -7.74
CA ARG A 119 3.28 17.22 -9.07
C ARG A 119 2.58 18.56 -9.22
N SER A 120 1.84 19.00 -8.20
CA SER A 120 1.15 20.30 -8.22
C SER A 120 2.15 21.46 -8.29
N PRO A 121 1.84 22.57 -8.99
CA PRO A 121 2.67 23.78 -9.01
C PRO A 121 2.81 24.47 -7.64
N ARG A 122 1.91 24.19 -6.68
CA ARG A 122 1.96 24.70 -5.30
C ARG A 122 2.83 23.81 -4.43
N GLN A 123 4.13 23.80 -4.69
CA GLN A 123 5.09 23.01 -3.91
C GLN A 123 5.61 23.79 -2.71
N PRO A 124 5.84 23.13 -1.56
CA PRO A 124 6.54 23.76 -0.44
C PRO A 124 7.94 24.20 -0.86
N SER A 125 8.44 25.26 -0.22
CA SER A 125 9.77 25.81 -0.47
C SER A 125 10.87 24.75 -0.29
N SER A 126 11.97 24.86 -1.03
CA SER A 126 13.07 23.90 -0.99
C SER A 126 13.65 23.70 0.42
N SER A 127 13.67 24.75 1.24
CA SER A 127 14.13 24.72 2.64
C SER A 127 13.23 23.88 3.54
N LEU A 128 11.90 23.99 3.40
CA LEU A 128 10.94 23.19 4.16
C LEU A 128 10.99 21.71 3.74
N ARG A 129 11.23 21.43 2.45
CA ARG A 129 11.40 20.05 1.98
C ARG A 129 12.65 19.39 2.52
N GLN A 130 13.73 20.14 2.64
CA GLN A 130 14.99 19.63 3.16
C GLN A 130 14.93 19.37 4.66
N SER A 131 14.17 20.17 5.43
CA SER A 131 13.99 19.95 6.87
C SER A 131 13.13 18.72 7.20
N ILE A 132 12.23 18.33 6.30
CA ILE A 132 11.38 17.14 6.48
C ILE A 132 11.94 15.89 5.78
N LYS A 133 13.05 16.00 5.03
CA LYS A 133 13.61 14.89 4.23
C LYS A 133 13.90 13.66 5.08
N GLU A 134 14.78 13.80 6.06
CA GLU A 134 15.13 12.67 6.94
C GLU A 134 13.93 12.10 7.71
N PRO A 135 13.07 12.91 8.36
CA PRO A 135 11.86 12.39 8.99
C PRO A 135 10.96 11.61 8.02
N CYS A 136 10.68 12.15 6.83
CA CYS A 136 9.83 11.49 5.84
C CYS A 136 10.44 10.19 5.29
N GLU A 137 11.74 10.17 5.00
CA GLU A 137 12.44 8.97 4.54
C GLU A 137 12.44 7.88 5.61
N MET A 138 12.64 8.26 6.88
CA MET A 138 12.59 7.32 8.01
C MET A 138 11.19 6.71 8.16
N VAL A 139 10.14 7.55 8.12
CA VAL A 139 8.75 7.08 8.25
C VAL A 139 8.37 6.21 7.05
N GLY A 140 8.71 6.65 5.84
CA GLY A 140 8.49 5.92 4.60
C GLY A 140 9.13 4.55 4.60
N SER A 141 10.41 4.49 4.94
CA SER A 141 11.17 3.24 5.02
C SER A 141 10.60 2.31 6.10
N SER A 142 10.22 2.84 7.26
CA SER A 142 9.57 2.05 8.31
C SER A 142 8.23 1.49 7.86
N LEU A 143 7.43 2.27 7.12
CA LEU A 143 6.14 1.84 6.60
C LEU A 143 6.31 0.77 5.51
N ALA A 144 7.21 1.00 4.56
CA ALA A 144 7.54 0.05 3.50
C ALA A 144 8.04 -1.28 4.09
N TRP A 145 8.98 -1.23 5.04
CA TRP A 145 9.45 -2.43 5.73
C TRP A 145 8.32 -3.18 6.44
N THR A 146 7.42 -2.46 7.12
CA THR A 146 6.27 -3.06 7.80
C THR A 146 5.33 -3.77 6.83
N LEU A 147 5.07 -3.15 5.67
CA LEU A 147 4.26 -3.76 4.61
C LEU A 147 4.94 -5.02 4.07
N LYS A 148 6.25 -4.97 3.78
CA LYS A 148 7.03 -6.13 3.33
C LYS A 148 6.96 -7.28 4.33
N GLU A 149 7.18 -7.01 5.62
CA GLU A 149 7.06 -8.00 6.70
C GLU A 149 5.64 -8.59 6.79
N LEU A 150 4.60 -7.75 6.68
CA LEU A 150 3.21 -8.19 6.71
C LEU A 150 2.86 -9.04 5.48
N GLY A 151 3.36 -8.65 4.30
CA GLY A 151 3.22 -9.41 3.06
C GLY A 151 3.90 -10.77 3.14
N GLU A 152 5.13 -10.84 3.65
CA GLU A 152 5.86 -12.08 3.83
C GLU A 152 5.17 -12.99 4.86
N SER A 153 4.71 -12.44 5.98
CA SER A 153 3.98 -13.20 6.99
C SER A 153 2.67 -13.74 6.44
N THR A 154 1.94 -12.91 5.67
CA THR A 154 0.71 -13.30 4.98
C THR A 154 1.01 -14.43 4.00
N LYS A 155 1.98 -14.26 3.09
CA LYS A 155 2.41 -15.27 2.10
C LYS A 155 2.76 -16.61 2.72
N ASN A 156 3.37 -16.59 3.90
CA ASN A 156 3.77 -17.80 4.61
C ASN A 156 2.68 -18.36 5.54
N MET A 157 1.53 -17.70 5.64
CA MET A 157 0.46 -17.95 6.62
C MET A 157 0.97 -18.02 8.06
N LYS A 158 1.96 -17.17 8.39
CA LYS A 158 2.52 -17.07 9.73
C LYS A 158 1.77 -16.02 10.52
N ARG A 159 1.74 -16.19 11.84
CA ARG A 159 1.20 -15.16 12.73
C ARG A 159 2.19 -14.00 12.79
N CYS A 160 1.81 -12.90 12.16
CA CYS A 160 2.55 -11.65 12.25
C CYS A 160 2.57 -11.16 13.71
N ARG A 161 3.73 -10.69 14.22
CA ARG A 161 3.84 -9.93 15.49
C ARG A 161 3.94 -8.38 15.33
N PRO A 162 3.26 -7.69 14.39
CA PRO A 162 3.44 -6.26 14.18
C PRO A 162 2.68 -5.40 15.20
N LYS A 163 1.59 -5.91 15.80
CA LYS A 163 0.68 -5.12 16.65
C LYS A 163 1.30 -4.62 17.96
N ALA A 164 2.34 -5.28 18.48
CA ALA A 164 2.91 -4.94 19.78
C ALA A 164 4.07 -3.91 19.71
N SER A 165 4.74 -3.76 18.56
CA SER A 165 5.91 -2.86 18.44
C SER A 165 5.81 -1.81 17.34
N ILE A 166 5.07 -2.06 16.25
CA ILE A 166 5.12 -1.21 15.05
C ILE A 166 4.02 -0.17 15.04
N ALA A 167 2.78 -0.54 15.39
CA ALA A 167 1.66 0.39 15.47
C ALA A 167 1.93 1.62 16.37
N PRO A 168 2.43 1.47 17.62
CA PRO A 168 2.75 2.64 18.44
C PRO A 168 3.91 3.47 17.86
N LYS A 169 4.91 2.82 17.24
CA LYS A 169 6.04 3.50 16.60
C LYS A 169 5.60 4.35 15.40
N LEU A 170 4.71 3.80 14.56
CA LEU A 170 4.15 4.50 13.41
C LEU A 170 3.26 5.69 13.84
N GLN A 171 2.46 5.52 14.91
CA GLN A 171 1.67 6.60 15.48
C GLN A 171 2.55 7.70 16.08
N SER A 172 3.60 7.32 16.82
CA SER A 172 4.57 8.27 17.35
C SER A 172 5.27 9.05 16.23
N MET A 173 5.69 8.37 15.18
CA MET A 173 6.31 8.98 14.00
C MET A 173 5.36 9.91 13.24
N LYS A 174 4.08 9.53 13.13
CA LYS A 174 3.02 10.39 12.57
C LYS A 174 2.87 11.67 13.39
N LEU A 175 2.89 11.57 14.72
CA LEU A 175 2.81 12.72 15.62
C LEU A 175 4.02 13.63 15.46
N GLU A 176 5.24 13.09 15.43
CA GLU A 176 6.47 13.85 15.17
C GLU A 176 6.42 14.59 13.82
N LEU A 177 6.01 13.90 12.75
CA LEU A 177 5.88 14.52 11.43
C LEU A 177 4.80 15.62 11.41
N SER A 178 3.68 15.41 12.10
CA SER A 178 2.63 16.43 12.25
C SER A 178 3.10 17.66 13.04
N LEU A 179 4.01 17.49 13.99
CA LEU A 179 4.62 18.58 14.76
C LEU A 179 5.58 19.40 13.90
N VAL A 180 6.40 18.74 13.06
CA VAL A 180 7.31 19.40 12.12
C VAL A 180 6.54 20.13 11.01
N THR A 181 5.36 19.63 10.64
CA THR A 181 4.48 20.23 9.62
C THR A 181 3.50 21.27 10.21
N SER A 182 3.52 21.49 11.53
CA SER A 182 2.55 22.35 12.22
C SER A 182 2.78 23.85 11.93
N PRO A 183 1.72 24.62 11.63
CA PRO A 183 1.83 26.03 11.24
C PRO A 183 2.37 26.96 12.34
N SER A 184 2.45 26.51 13.60
CA SER A 184 2.94 27.31 14.73
C SER A 184 4.44 27.58 14.70
N LYS A 185 5.27 26.73 14.06
CA LYS A 185 6.68 27.05 13.72
C LYS A 185 6.83 27.86 12.43
N LEU A 186 5.77 27.94 11.63
CA LEU A 186 5.71 28.66 10.35
C LEU A 186 5.02 30.04 10.48
N GLY A 187 4.86 30.55 11.70
CA GLY A 187 4.30 31.90 11.95
C GLY A 187 5.27 33.06 11.67
N ARG A 188 6.47 32.80 11.12
CA ARG A 188 7.49 33.84 10.84
C ARG A 188 7.73 34.09 9.35
N GLN A 189 7.01 33.44 8.44
CA GLN A 189 7.15 33.74 7.00
C GLN A 189 5.82 33.63 6.24
N GLY A 190 5.29 34.80 5.84
CA GLY A 190 4.43 34.99 4.67
C GLY A 190 3.01 34.40 4.69
N ASN A 191 2.02 35.29 4.83
CA ASN A 191 0.55 35.09 4.84
C ASN A 191 -0.09 34.43 3.58
N GLY A 192 0.65 33.65 2.78
CA GLY A 192 0.14 32.95 1.59
C GLY A 192 0.38 31.43 1.58
N GLU A 193 1.27 30.92 2.45
CA GLU A 193 1.68 29.51 2.45
C GLU A 193 0.74 28.60 3.28
N GLY A 194 0.02 29.18 4.25
CA GLY A 194 -0.88 28.43 5.13
C GLY A 194 -2.03 27.72 4.41
N LEU A 195 -2.52 28.28 3.29
CA LEU A 195 -3.61 27.68 2.53
C LEU A 195 -3.18 26.43 1.75
N ALA A 196 -1.96 26.41 1.21
CA ALA A 196 -1.45 25.28 0.42
C ALA A 196 -1.11 24.06 1.29
N ILE A 197 -0.76 24.29 2.56
CA ILE A 197 -0.36 23.24 3.51
C ILE A 197 -1.58 22.51 4.10
N SER A 198 -2.73 23.19 4.23
CA SER A 198 -3.97 22.57 4.72
C SER A 198 -4.43 21.38 3.85
N SER A 199 -4.11 21.41 2.55
CA SER A 199 -4.43 20.33 1.61
C SER A 199 -3.53 19.09 1.75
N PHE A 200 -2.36 19.20 2.39
CA PHE A 200 -1.44 18.09 2.61
C PHE A 200 -1.76 17.27 3.88
N VAL A 201 -2.46 17.88 4.84
CA VAL A 201 -2.73 17.27 6.16
C VAL A 201 -4.14 16.67 6.26
N PHE A 202 -5.06 17.07 5.37
CA PHE A 202 -6.48 16.70 5.43
C PHE A 202 -7.03 16.04 4.14
N SER A 203 -6.19 15.41 3.31
CA SER A 203 -6.64 14.51 2.23
C SER A 203 -6.07 13.12 2.36
#